data_AF-A0A922CRN3-F1
#
_entry.id   AF-A0A922CRN3-F1
#
_cell.length_a   1.000
_cell.length_b   1.000
_cell.length_c   1.000
_cell.angle_alpha   90.00
_cell.angle_beta   90.00
_cell.angle_gamma   90.00
#
_symmetry.space_group_name_H-M   'P 1'
#
loop_
_entity.id
_entity.type
_entity.pdbx_description
1 polymer ?
#
loop_
_entity_poly.entity_id
_entity_poly.type
_entity_poly.pdbx_seq_one_letter_code
_entity_poly.pdbx_strand_id
1 'polypeptide(L)'
;MGLPRLERCCFVFELKTGNIIIGCINGVLTFVMLVIMIVEASMLGVLQNQATGLDPEEQAALTGLYVMSIILVLMFLAKFLFDVMFVYGVVTERAGVIKAYFITWTVFFLLSMFIFFLNCPKYSAGTVCTELVYIGLNVYSILLGYSFYKQLNNREEV
;
A
#
# COMPACT_ATOMS: atom_id res chain seq x y z
N MET A 1 24.02 -12.77 6.57
CA MET A 1 24.20 -12.16 5.23
C MET A 1 23.17 -11.05 5.09
N GLY A 2 23.60 -9.81 4.82
CA GLY A 2 22.69 -8.66 4.77
C GLY A 2 21.95 -8.56 3.43
N LEU A 3 20.75 -7.98 3.45
CA LEU A 3 20.01 -7.60 2.24
C LEU A 3 20.90 -6.74 1.31
N PRO A 4 20.79 -6.91 -0.02
CA PRO A 4 21.56 -6.12 -0.99
C PRO A 4 21.27 -4.63 -0.81
N ARG A 5 22.33 -3.81 -0.79
CA ARG A 5 22.22 -2.36 -0.63
C ARG A 5 22.17 -1.69 -2.00
N LEU A 6 21.26 -0.75 -2.19
CA LEU A 6 21.22 0.12 -3.35
C LEU A 6 22.00 1.40 -3.04
N GLU A 7 22.94 1.77 -3.90
CA GLU A 7 23.68 3.04 -3.79
C GLU A 7 22.97 4.22 -4.47
N ARG A 8 22.04 3.93 -5.39
CA ARG A 8 21.24 4.91 -6.13
C ARG A 8 19.85 4.35 -6.43
N CYS A 9 18.85 5.23 -6.45
CA CYS A 9 17.51 4.91 -6.95
C CYS A 9 17.49 5.04 -8.47
N CYS A 10 16.97 4.03 -9.17
CA CYS A 10 16.94 3.92 -10.63
C CYS A 10 18.28 4.27 -11.30
N PHE A 11 19.41 3.92 -10.67
CA PHE A 11 20.80 4.18 -11.11
C PHE A 11 21.23 5.67 -11.23
N VAL A 12 20.28 6.60 -11.21
CA VAL A 12 20.53 8.03 -11.50
C VAL A 12 20.30 8.92 -10.28
N PHE A 13 19.35 8.59 -9.41
CA PHE A 13 18.95 9.46 -8.30
C PHE A 13 19.63 9.10 -6.99
N GLU A 14 19.93 10.12 -6.18
CA GLU A 14 20.31 9.94 -4.77
C GLU A 14 19.21 9.20 -4.00
N LEU A 15 19.57 8.38 -3.01
CA LEU A 15 18.60 7.58 -2.24
C LEU A 15 17.51 8.43 -1.57
N LYS A 16 17.85 9.62 -1.09
CA LYS A 16 16.88 10.53 -0.46
C LYS A 16 15.82 10.94 -1.48
N THR A 17 16.26 11.49 -2.61
CA THR A 17 15.38 11.93 -3.70
C THR A 17 14.56 10.76 -4.26
N GLY A 18 15.17 9.58 -4.41
CA GLY A 18 14.47 8.38 -4.86
C GLY A 18 13.36 7.91 -3.92
N ASN A 19 13.62 7.87 -2.61
CA ASN A 19 12.59 7.52 -1.62
C ASN A 19 11.48 8.56 -1.53
N ILE A 20 11.79 9.85 -1.71
CA ILE A 20 10.77 10.91 -1.79
C ILE A 20 9.90 10.69 -3.02
N ILE A 21 10.49 10.51 -4.21
CA ILE A 21 9.73 10.31 -5.45
C ILE A 21 8.83 9.08 -5.35
N ILE A 22 9.36 7.93 -4.93
CA ILE A 22 8.58 6.70 -4.81
C ILE A 22 7.51 6.83 -3.72
N GLY A 23 7.84 7.44 -2.58
CA GLY A 23 6.88 7.72 -1.52
C GLY A 23 5.74 8.62 -2.01
N CYS A 24 6.05 9.67 -2.77
CA CYS A 24 5.05 10.54 -3.39
C CYS A 24 4.18 9.80 -4.41
N ILE A 25 4.77 8.99 -5.29
CA ILE A 25 4.02 8.18 -6.26
C ILE A 25 3.07 7.23 -5.52
N ASN A 26 3.55 6.51 -4.50
CA ASN A 26 2.73 5.62 -3.68
C ASN A 26 1.62 6.39 -2.95
N GLY A 27 1.91 7.56 -2.40
CA GLY A 27 0.92 8.42 -1.76
C GLY A 27 -0.18 8.86 -2.73
N VAL A 28 0.19 9.32 -3.93
CA VAL A 28 -0.77 9.72 -4.97
C VAL A 28 -1.62 8.54 -5.44
N LEU A 29 -1.02 7.39 -5.73
CA LEU A 29 -1.75 6.19 -6.14
C LEU A 29 -2.74 5.74 -5.05
N THR A 30 -2.31 5.79 -3.79
CA THR A 30 -3.16 5.42 -2.65
C THR A 30 -4.31 6.40 -2.46
N PHE A 31 -4.06 7.69 -2.66
CA PHE A 31 -5.11 8.70 -2.62
C PHE A 31 -6.14 8.51 -3.73
N VAL A 32 -5.69 8.22 -4.95
CA VAL A 32 -6.58 7.91 -6.09
C VAL A 32 -7.43 6.69 -5.77
N MET A 33 -6.82 5.60 -5.27
CA MET A 33 -7.55 4.40 -4.86
C MET A 33 -8.55 4.68 -3.74
N LEU A 34 -8.18 5.50 -2.75
CA LEU A 34 -9.09 5.92 -1.68
C LEU A 34 -10.35 6.61 -2.23
N VAL A 35 -10.17 7.54 -3.17
CA VAL A 35 -11.30 8.25 -3.81
C VAL A 35 -12.20 7.26 -4.56
N ILE A 36 -11.61 6.33 -5.33
CA ILE A 36 -12.35 5.28 -6.03
C ILE A 36 -13.18 4.44 -5.04
N MET A 37 -12.58 3.99 -3.94
CA MET A 37 -13.27 3.19 -2.92
C MET A 37 -14.39 3.97 -2.22
N ILE A 38 -14.22 5.28 -1.99
CA ILE A 38 -15.29 6.13 -1.41
C ILE A 38 -16.48 6.19 -2.38
N VAL A 39 -16.22 6.36 -3.67
CA VAL A 39 -17.27 6.38 -4.70
C VAL A 39 -17.98 5.02 -4.74
N GLU A 40 -17.25 3.91 -4.76
CA GLU A 40 -17.83 2.56 -4.72
C GLU A 40 -18.68 2.33 -3.46
N ALA A 41 -18.18 2.69 -2.28
CA ALA A 41 -18.93 2.58 -1.03
C ALA A 41 -20.22 3.41 -1.07
N SER A 42 -20.17 4.62 -1.63
CA SER A 42 -21.36 5.47 -1.78
C SER A 42 -22.41 4.86 -2.72
N MET A 43 -21.98 4.26 -3.83
CA MET A 43 -22.87 3.57 -4.77
C MET A 43 -23.54 2.34 -4.11
N LEU A 44 -22.76 1.55 -3.37
CA LEU A 44 -23.28 0.41 -2.62
C LEU A 44 -24.27 0.83 -1.53
N GLY A 45 -24.03 1.95 -0.85
CA GLY A 45 -24.95 2.51 0.13
C GLY A 45 -26.29 2.92 -0.49
N VAL A 46 -26.28 3.49 -1.70
CA VAL A 46 -27.53 3.79 -2.43
C VAL A 46 -28.27 2.50 -2.80
N LEU A 47 -27.58 1.50 -3.33
CA LEU A 47 -28.18 0.20 -3.69
C LEU A 47 -28.78 -0.50 -2.47
N GLN A 48 -28.10 -0.46 -1.32
CA GLN A 48 -28.60 -1.05 -0.08
C GLN A 48 -29.89 -0.37 0.40
N ASN A 49 -30.00 0.95 0.27
CA ASN A 49 -31.23 1.68 0.63
C ASN A 49 -32.39 1.41 -0.34
N GLN A 50 -32.09 1.11 -1.60
CA GLN A 50 -33.08 0.76 -2.63
C GLN A 50 -33.46 -0.72 -2.64
N ALA A 51 -32.72 -1.57 -1.93
CA ALA A 51 -32.94 -3.02 -1.82
C ALA A 51 -34.16 -3.42 -0.95
N THR A 52 -35.23 -2.61 -0.95
CA THR A 52 -36.47 -2.93 -0.25
C THR A 52 -37.25 -3.97 -1.04
N GLY A 53 -37.34 -5.19 -0.53
CA GLY A 53 -38.09 -6.30 -1.14
C GLY A 53 -37.25 -7.37 -1.84
N LEU A 54 -35.92 -7.33 -1.71
CA LEU A 54 -35.06 -8.46 -2.12
C LEU A 54 -35.21 -9.65 -1.16
N ASP A 55 -34.88 -10.83 -1.64
CA ASP A 55 -34.78 -12.02 -0.80
C ASP A 55 -33.77 -11.78 0.34
N PRO A 56 -34.03 -12.32 1.55
CA PRO A 56 -33.20 -12.07 2.72
C PRO A 56 -31.73 -12.49 2.53
N GLU A 57 -31.46 -13.47 1.67
CA GLU A 57 -30.11 -13.90 1.32
C GLU A 57 -29.37 -12.86 0.46
N GLU A 58 -30.04 -12.28 -0.54
CA GLU A 58 -29.47 -11.21 -1.38
C GLU A 58 -29.25 -9.91 -0.58
N GLN A 59 -30.19 -9.58 0.31
CA GLN A 59 -30.07 -8.43 1.19
C GLN A 59 -28.89 -8.57 2.17
N ALA A 60 -28.66 -9.78 2.69
CA ALA A 60 -27.51 -10.07 3.54
C ALA A 60 -26.18 -9.94 2.77
N ALA A 61 -26.12 -10.46 1.54
CA ALA A 61 -24.93 -10.35 0.69
C ALA A 61 -24.58 -8.89 0.36
N LEU A 62 -25.57 -8.07 -0.03
CA LEU A 62 -25.40 -6.64 -0.29
C LEU A 62 -24.93 -5.88 0.96
N THR A 63 -25.52 -6.17 2.11
CA THR A 63 -25.11 -5.56 3.39
C THR A 63 -23.67 -5.92 3.74
N GLY A 64 -23.28 -7.18 3.54
CA GLY A 64 -21.90 -7.62 3.73
C GLY A 64 -20.92 -6.88 2.82
N LEU A 65 -21.26 -6.74 1.54
CA LEU A 65 -20.45 -6.02 0.56
C LEU A 65 -20.30 -4.53 0.92
N TYR A 66 -21.38 -3.88 1.36
CA TYR A 66 -21.34 -2.49 1.82
C TYR A 66 -20.43 -2.33 3.04
N VAL A 67 -20.56 -3.18 4.06
CA VAL A 67 -19.69 -3.13 5.25
C VAL A 67 -18.22 -3.35 4.87
N MET A 68 -17.93 -4.31 3.99
CA MET A 68 -16.56 -4.54 3.50
C MET A 68 -16.01 -3.33 2.75
N SER A 69 -16.83 -2.65 1.94
CA SER A 69 -16.40 -1.44 1.23
C SER A 69 -16.01 -0.32 2.18
N ILE A 70 -16.73 -0.12 3.28
CA ILE A 70 -16.39 0.87 4.32
C ILE A 70 -15.06 0.51 5.00
N ILE A 71 -14.86 -0.77 5.34
CA ILE A 71 -13.61 -1.25 5.95
C ILE A 71 -12.42 -0.96 5.02
N LEU A 72 -12.58 -1.23 3.72
CA LEU A 72 -11.55 -0.95 2.73
C LEU A 72 -11.25 0.55 2.61
N VAL A 73 -12.27 1.43 2.63
CA VAL A 73 -12.07 2.89 2.65
C VAL A 73 -11.22 3.31 3.84
N LEU A 74 -11.54 2.82 5.05
CA LEU A 74 -10.76 3.14 6.26
C LEU A 74 -9.32 2.62 6.17
N MET A 75 -9.13 1.43 5.59
CA MET A 75 -7.81 0.84 5.38
C MET A 75 -6.96 1.68 4.41
N PHE A 76 -7.54 2.11 3.28
CA PHE A 76 -6.85 2.99 2.32
C PHE A 76 -6.58 4.38 2.88
N LEU A 77 -7.47 4.91 3.72
CA LEU A 77 -7.24 6.17 4.43
C LEU A 77 -6.04 6.05 5.38
N ALA A 78 -6.00 5.01 6.21
CA ALA A 78 -4.88 4.76 7.10
C ALA A 78 -3.58 4.60 6.30
N LYS A 79 -3.62 3.84 5.20
CA LYS A 79 -2.47 3.68 4.29
C LYS A 79 -1.97 5.01 3.74
N PHE A 80 -2.87 5.87 3.26
CA PHE A 80 -2.50 7.19 2.75
C PHE A 80 -1.80 8.03 3.82
N LEU A 81 -2.30 8.02 5.05
CA LEU A 81 -1.64 8.72 6.17
C LEU A 81 -0.25 8.16 6.45
N PHE A 82 -0.06 6.84 6.41
CA PHE A 82 1.26 6.22 6.55
C PHE A 82 2.21 6.62 5.42
N ASP A 83 1.74 6.69 4.18
CA ASP A 83 2.56 7.11 3.03
C ASP A 83 3.00 8.58 3.15
N VAL A 84 2.11 9.47 3.62
CA VAL A 84 2.46 10.87 3.92
C VAL A 84 3.48 10.95 5.07
N MET A 85 3.28 10.20 6.14
CA MET A 85 4.23 10.13 7.26
C MET A 85 5.59 9.58 6.82
N PHE A 86 5.62 8.63 5.90
CA PHE A 86 6.87 8.11 5.33
C PHE A 86 7.63 9.19 4.56
N VAL A 87 6.96 9.90 3.65
CA VAL A 87 7.58 11.01 2.90
C VAL A 87 8.10 12.07 3.88
N TYR A 88 7.32 12.44 4.89
CA TYR A 88 7.75 13.36 5.94
C TYR A 88 8.97 12.83 6.70
N GLY A 89 8.99 11.54 7.05
CA GLY A 89 10.11 10.90 7.74
C GLY A 89 11.39 10.90 6.91
N VAL A 90 11.30 10.70 5.59
CA VAL A 90 12.44 10.77 4.66
C VAL A 90 12.94 12.20 4.50
N VAL A 91 12.04 13.19 4.40
CA VAL A 91 12.41 14.61 4.28
C VAL A 91 13.11 15.11 5.56
N THR A 92 12.56 14.76 6.72
CA THR A 92 13.08 15.16 8.03
C THR A 92 14.22 14.28 8.54
N GLU A 93 14.66 13.30 7.75
CA GLU A 93 15.74 12.37 8.09
C GLU A 93 15.55 11.72 9.48
N ARG A 94 14.30 11.35 9.82
CA ARG A 94 13.99 10.69 11.08
C ARG A 94 14.00 9.17 10.92
N ALA A 95 15.14 8.55 11.22
CA ALA A 95 15.34 7.10 11.11
C ALA A 95 14.26 6.27 11.82
N GLY A 96 13.78 6.72 12.98
CA GLY A 96 12.74 6.03 13.75
C GLY A 96 11.39 5.93 13.03
N VAL A 97 10.95 7.01 12.38
CA VAL A 97 9.68 7.05 11.63
C VAL A 97 9.77 6.17 10.38
N ILE A 98 10.91 6.25 9.68
CA ILE A 98 11.21 5.45 8.50
C ILE A 98 11.19 3.95 8.86
N LYS A 99 11.84 3.56 9.96
CA LYS A 99 11.86 2.17 10.45
C LYS A 99 10.47 1.65 10.80
N ALA A 100 9.67 2.44 11.52
CA ALA A 100 8.32 2.04 11.91
C ALA A 100 7.44 1.81 10.67
N TYR A 101 7.49 2.72 9.70
CA TYR A 101 6.79 2.56 8.42
C TYR A 101 7.24 1.28 7.69
N PHE A 102 8.54 1.01 7.62
CA PHE A 102 9.04 -0.20 6.95
C PHE A 102 8.57 -1.50 7.58
N ILE A 103 8.59 -1.60 8.91
CA ILE A 103 8.14 -2.81 9.61
C ILE A 103 6.66 -3.03 9.33
N THR A 104 5.83 -2.00 9.49
CA THR A 104 4.40 -2.07 9.22
C THR A 104 4.14 -2.46 7.76
N TRP A 105 4.81 -1.80 6.80
CA TRP A 105 4.62 -2.07 5.38
C TRP A 105 5.05 -3.49 4.97
N THR A 106 6.14 -4.01 5.55
CA THR A 106 6.60 -5.37 5.29
C THR A 106 5.57 -6.41 5.72
N VAL A 107 4.92 -6.20 6.87
CA VAL A 107 3.86 -7.10 7.36
C VAL A 107 2.66 -7.09 6.40
N PHE A 108 2.20 -5.90 5.99
CA PHE A 108 1.10 -5.79 5.02
C PHE A 108 1.45 -6.40 3.67
N PHE A 109 2.67 -6.19 3.19
CA PHE A 109 3.16 -6.79 1.96
C PHE A 109 3.15 -8.32 2.03
N LEU A 110 3.68 -8.93 3.10
CA LEU A 110 3.66 -10.38 3.28
C LEU A 110 2.22 -10.94 3.33
N LEU A 111 1.32 -10.27 4.06
CA LEU A 111 -0.09 -10.66 4.12
C LEU A 111 -0.74 -10.62 2.73
N SER A 112 -0.50 -9.55 1.96
CA SER A 112 -1.01 -9.43 0.58
C SER A 112 -0.47 -10.53 -0.33
N MET A 113 0.78 -10.93 -0.15
CA MET A 113 1.41 -12.01 -0.91
C MET A 113 0.70 -13.35 -0.64
N PHE A 114 0.39 -13.67 0.62
CA PHE A 114 -0.35 -14.88 0.98
C PHE A 114 -1.75 -14.90 0.35
N ILE A 115 -2.48 -13.78 0.40
CA ILE A 115 -3.81 -13.66 -0.22
C ILE A 115 -3.72 -13.86 -1.74
N PHE A 116 -2.70 -13.30 -2.38
CA PHE A 116 -2.44 -13.48 -3.79
C PHE A 116 -2.24 -14.96 -4.14
N PHE A 117 -1.36 -15.70 -3.45
CA PHE A 117 -1.15 -17.12 -3.75
C PHE A 117 -2.39 -17.99 -3.50
N LEU A 118 -3.19 -17.67 -2.48
CA LEU A 118 -4.45 -18.39 -2.21
C LEU A 118 -5.51 -18.18 -3.29
N ASN A 119 -5.53 -17.01 -3.94
CA ASN A 119 -6.53 -16.66 -4.94
C ASN A 119 -6.01 -16.73 -6.39
N CYS A 120 -4.71 -16.93 -6.59
CA CYS A 120 -4.06 -17.03 -7.90
C CYS A 120 -4.78 -17.99 -8.88
N PRO A 121 -5.26 -19.18 -8.46
CA PRO A 121 -5.99 -20.09 -9.37
C PRO A 121 -7.32 -19.52 -9.90
N LYS A 122 -7.90 -18.52 -9.23
CA LYS A 122 -9.17 -17.88 -9.59
C LYS A 122 -8.96 -16.62 -10.43
N TYR A 123 -7.73 -16.15 -10.56
CA TYR A 123 -7.40 -14.91 -11.24
C TYR A 123 -7.20 -15.12 -12.74
N SER A 124 -7.61 -14.11 -13.52
CA SER A 124 -7.27 -14.07 -14.93
C SER A 124 -5.76 -13.85 -15.12
N ALA A 125 -5.20 -14.30 -16.24
CA ALA A 125 -3.79 -14.11 -16.54
C ALA A 125 -3.36 -12.63 -16.48
N GLY A 126 -4.23 -11.69 -16.90
CA GLY A 126 -3.97 -10.26 -16.82
C GLY A 126 -3.90 -9.74 -15.38
N THR A 127 -4.78 -10.23 -14.51
CA THR A 127 -4.76 -9.91 -13.07
C THR A 127 -3.48 -10.42 -12.43
N VAL A 128 -3.08 -11.67 -12.73
CA VAL A 128 -1.84 -12.27 -12.23
C VAL A 128 -0.62 -11.44 -12.64
N CYS A 129 -0.51 -11.03 -13.90
CA CYS A 129 0.60 -10.18 -14.36
C CYS A 129 0.64 -8.83 -13.64
N THR A 130 -0.52 -8.20 -13.44
CA THR A 130 -0.61 -6.90 -12.76
C THR A 130 -0.18 -7.01 -11.29
N GLU A 131 -0.63 -8.06 -10.60
CA GLU A 131 -0.23 -8.35 -9.22
C GLU A 131 1.27 -8.63 -9.08
N LEU A 132 1.88 -9.36 -10.03
CA LEU A 132 3.33 -9.58 -10.03
C LEU A 132 4.13 -8.29 -10.20
N VAL A 133 3.68 -7.37 -11.06
CA VAL A 133 4.30 -6.04 -11.21
C VAL A 133 4.15 -5.24 -9.92
N TYR A 134 2.96 -5.26 -9.30
CA TYR A 134 2.72 -4.61 -8.01
C TYR A 134 3.63 -5.15 -6.90
N ILE A 135 3.77 -6.47 -6.81
CA ILE A 135 4.70 -7.13 -5.87
C ILE A 135 6.14 -6.66 -6.12
N GLY A 136 6.58 -6.64 -7.37
CA GLY A 136 7.93 -6.18 -7.74
C GLY A 136 8.21 -4.74 -7.33
N LEU A 137 7.27 -3.83 -7.57
CA LEU A 137 7.37 -2.42 -7.17
C LEU A 137 7.41 -2.26 -5.64
N ASN A 138 6.66 -3.08 -4.91
CA ASN A 138 6.68 -3.09 -3.45
C ASN A 138 8.01 -3.58 -2.89
N VAL A 139 8.55 -4.68 -3.41
CA VAL A 139 9.88 -5.18 -3.04
C VAL A 139 10.94 -4.12 -3.32
N TYR A 140 10.88 -3.46 -4.48
CA TYR A 140 11.81 -2.38 -4.83
C TYR A 140 11.73 -1.20 -3.84
N SER A 141 10.51 -0.78 -3.49
CA SER A 141 10.28 0.30 -2.52
C SER A 141 10.83 -0.07 -1.12
N ILE A 142 10.66 -1.32 -0.69
CA ILE A 142 11.21 -1.84 0.57
C ILE A 142 12.73 -1.81 0.56
N LEU A 143 13.36 -2.28 -0.52
CA LEU A 143 14.82 -2.30 -0.64
C LEU A 143 15.43 -0.90 -0.63
N LEU A 144 14.77 0.07 -1.27
CA LEU A 144 15.26 1.44 -1.34
C LEU A 144 15.26 2.14 0.00
N GLY A 145 14.18 2.04 0.77
CA GLY A 145 14.19 2.71 2.06
C GLY A 145 14.85 1.92 3.18
N TYR A 146 15.00 0.59 3.06
CA TYR A 146 15.98 -0.15 3.87
C TYR A 146 17.41 0.38 3.63
N SER A 147 17.78 0.58 2.36
CA SER A 147 19.09 1.12 2.00
C SER A 147 19.30 2.54 2.54
N PHE A 148 18.26 3.39 2.47
CA PHE A 148 18.31 4.76 3.01
C PHE A 148 18.33 4.81 4.54
N TYR A 149 17.51 4.00 5.22
CA TYR A 149 17.55 3.87 6.69
C TYR A 149 18.96 3.52 7.18
N LYS A 150 19.61 2.57 6.50
CA LYS A 150 20.98 2.17 6.84
C LYS A 150 22.02 3.25 6.55
N GLN A 151 21.83 4.02 5.49
CA GLN A 151 22.68 5.17 5.19
C GLN A 151 22.57 6.25 6.27
N LEU A 152 21.36 6.48 6.79
CA LEU A 152 21.10 7.40 7.90
C LEU A 152 21.78 6.95 9.19
N ASN A 153 21.60 5.68 9.56
CA ASN A 153 22.16 5.13 10.80
C ASN A 153 23.70 5.15 10.77
N ASN A 154 24.31 4.90 9.61
CA ASN A 154 25.75 5.02 9.42
C ASN A 154 26.28 6.47 9.51
N ARG A 155 25.42 7.49 9.30
CA ARG A 155 25.80 8.91 9.45
C ARG A 155 25.68 9.39 10.90
N GLU A 156 24.77 8.82 11.68
CA GLU A 156 24.60 9.14 13.10
C GLU A 156 25.67 8.48 14.00
N GLU A 157 26.36 7.45 13.51
CA GLU A 157 27.46 6.75 14.22
C GLU A 157 28.85 7.43 14.04
N VAL A 158 28.93 8.58 13.35
CA VAL A 158 30.15 9.39 13.14
C VAL A 158 29.99 10.73 13.84
#